data_AF-A0A3M1Z8Y7-F1
#
_entry.id   AF-A0A3M1Z8Y7-F1
#
_cell.length_a   1.000
_cell.length_b   1.000
_cell.length_c   1.000
_cell.angle_alpha   90.00
_cell.angle_beta   90.00
_cell.angle_gamma   90.00
#
_symmetry.space_group_name_H-M   'P 1'
#
loop_
_entity.id
_entity.type
_entity.pdbx_description
1 polymer ?
#
loop_
_entity_poly.entity_id
_entity_poly.type
_entity_poly.pdbx_seq_one_letter_code
_entity_poly.pdbx_strand_id
1 'polypeptide(L)'
;MKPTALLCLIMVVLFAACQSKPSPEEAVAALPVGNPANGAELFHQSIDGAPSCASCHALDSSRLVGPGMAGYGERAATRVDGESAEVYTYHSITTPAAYLVAGYSNLMYTEYSRKLDDQQLADLIAFLLQQ
;
A
#
# COMPACT_ATOMS: atom_id res chain seq x y z
N MET A 1 41.33 44.08 -32.45
CA MET A 1 41.01 42.95 -33.35
C MET A 1 40.73 41.74 -32.48
N LYS A 2 39.52 41.17 -32.58
CA LYS A 2 39.01 39.92 -31.95
C LYS A 2 39.71 38.67 -32.57
N PRO A 3 39.24 37.41 -32.37
CA PRO A 3 38.99 36.56 -31.18
C PRO A 3 39.56 35.12 -31.38
N THR A 4 39.45 34.21 -30.41
CA THR A 4 39.11 32.75 -30.54
C THR A 4 39.42 32.07 -29.19
N ALA A 5 38.46 31.64 -28.38
CA ALA A 5 37.52 30.53 -28.53
C ALA A 5 38.16 29.14 -28.36
N LEU A 6 37.58 28.40 -27.40
CA LEU A 6 37.23 26.99 -27.52
C LEU A 6 38.27 25.94 -27.05
N LEU A 7 37.78 25.07 -26.17
CA LEU A 7 37.92 23.60 -26.19
C LEU A 7 38.64 22.98 -24.98
N CYS A 8 37.84 22.41 -24.08
CA CYS A 8 38.02 21.14 -23.32
C CYS A 8 37.11 21.23 -22.08
N LEU A 9 35.81 20.93 -22.21
CA LEU A 9 35.28 19.57 -22.09
C LEU A 9 35.71 18.89 -20.78
N ILE A 10 35.06 19.21 -19.66
CA ILE A 10 34.64 18.16 -18.73
C ILE A 10 33.16 18.39 -18.45
N MET A 11 32.40 17.60 -19.20
CA MET A 11 31.02 17.18 -19.04
C MET A 11 30.63 17.03 -17.55
N VAL A 12 30.23 18.14 -16.90
CA VAL A 12 29.30 18.05 -15.77
C VAL A 12 27.94 17.79 -16.41
N VAL A 13 27.70 16.53 -16.80
CA VAL A 13 26.32 16.10 -17.07
C VAL A 13 25.61 16.27 -15.76
N LEU A 14 24.78 17.30 -15.71
CA LEU A 14 23.70 17.42 -14.77
C LEU A 14 22.89 16.11 -14.85
N PHE A 15 23.16 15.17 -13.95
CA PHE A 15 22.15 14.23 -13.50
C PHE A 15 21.12 15.08 -12.75
N ALA A 16 20.24 15.72 -13.51
CA ALA A 16 18.98 16.22 -13.03
C ALA A 16 18.23 14.98 -12.53
N ALA A 17 18.34 14.73 -11.23
CA ALA A 17 17.56 13.73 -10.52
C ALA A 17 16.08 14.15 -10.62
N CYS A 18 15.42 13.73 -11.69
CA CYS A 18 13.98 13.56 -11.69
C CYS A 18 13.67 12.49 -10.64
N GLN A 19 13.39 12.90 -9.41
CA GLN A 19 12.84 12.00 -8.40
C GLN A 19 11.39 11.69 -8.80
N SER A 20 11.21 10.77 -9.74
CA SER A 20 9.91 10.15 -9.96
C SER A 20 9.52 9.40 -8.69
N LYS A 21 8.34 9.69 -8.15
CA LYS A 21 7.76 8.88 -7.08
C LYS A 21 7.64 7.44 -7.60
N PRO A 22 7.97 6.42 -6.79
CA PRO A 22 7.85 5.04 -7.21
C PRO A 22 6.40 4.73 -7.60
N SER A 23 6.23 3.87 -8.60
CA SER A 23 4.91 3.35 -8.96
C SER A 23 4.36 2.50 -7.80
N PRO A 24 3.03 2.27 -7.74
CA PRO A 24 2.44 1.36 -6.75
C PRO A 24 3.05 -0.04 -6.78
N GLU A 25 3.33 -0.57 -7.96
CA GLU A 25 3.98 -1.87 -8.14
C GLU A 25 5.41 -1.86 -7.58
N GLU A 26 6.17 -0.79 -7.79
CA GLU A 26 7.50 -0.62 -7.22
C GLU A 26 7.45 -0.48 -5.69
N ALA A 27 6.45 0.22 -5.15
CA ALA A 27 6.25 0.35 -3.71
C ALA A 27 5.93 -0.99 -3.05
N VAL A 28 5.05 -1.79 -3.64
CA VAL A 28 4.77 -3.15 -3.16
C VAL A 28 5.99 -4.06 -3.30
N ALA A 29 6.70 -4.01 -4.43
CA ALA A 29 7.89 -4.83 -4.66
C ALA A 29 9.07 -4.48 -3.72
N ALA A 30 9.07 -3.27 -3.16
CA ALA A 30 10.07 -2.85 -2.17
C ALA A 30 9.76 -3.36 -0.75
N LEU A 31 8.55 -3.84 -0.48
CA LEU A 31 8.20 -4.41 0.82
C LEU A 31 8.98 -5.70 1.08
N PRO A 32 9.33 -6.00 2.34
CA PRO A 32 9.89 -7.29 2.69
C PRO A 32 8.88 -8.41 2.46
N VAL A 33 9.36 -9.66 2.49
CA VAL A 33 8.46 -10.82 2.41
C VAL A 33 7.58 -10.86 3.67
N GLY A 34 6.27 -10.84 3.46
CA GLY A 34 5.28 -10.89 4.53
C GLY A 34 5.10 -12.29 5.13
N ASN A 35 4.88 -12.36 6.43
CA ASN A 35 4.47 -13.55 7.16
C ASN A 35 2.97 -13.47 7.50
N PRO A 36 2.12 -14.33 6.91
CA PRO A 36 0.67 -14.29 7.14
C PRO A 36 0.28 -14.63 8.58
N ALA A 37 1.09 -15.39 9.33
CA ALA A 37 0.81 -15.67 10.74
C ALA A 37 0.94 -14.41 11.60
N ASN A 38 1.98 -13.61 11.38
CA ASN A 38 2.13 -12.31 12.02
C ASN A 38 1.01 -11.36 11.58
N GLY A 39 0.65 -11.37 10.29
CA GLY A 39 -0.45 -10.56 9.76
C GLY A 39 -1.79 -10.86 10.43
N ALA A 40 -2.05 -12.14 10.73
CA ALA A 40 -3.23 -12.54 11.49
C ALA A 40 -3.23 -11.93 12.90
N GLU A 41 -2.08 -11.92 13.60
CA GLU A 41 -1.98 -11.29 14.91
C GLU A 41 -2.20 -9.77 14.83
N LEU A 42 -1.57 -9.10 13.86
CA LEU A 42 -1.70 -7.66 13.61
C LEU A 42 -3.15 -7.26 13.30
N PHE A 43 -3.88 -8.08 12.54
CA PHE A 43 -5.28 -7.83 12.21
C PHE A 43 -6.17 -7.63 13.45
N HIS A 44 -5.84 -8.29 14.56
CA HIS A 44 -6.60 -8.26 15.81
C HIS A 44 -6.14 -7.20 16.82
N GLN A 45 -5.01 -6.52 16.58
CA GLN A 45 -4.38 -5.65 17.58
C GLN A 45 -4.39 -4.17 17.17
N SER A 46 -4.33 -3.28 18.15
CA SER A 46 -4.05 -1.86 17.89
C SER A 46 -2.56 -1.68 17.59
N ILE A 47 -2.24 -0.90 16.58
CA ILE A 47 -0.86 -0.68 16.13
C ILE A 47 -0.52 0.80 16.24
N ASP A 48 0.36 1.16 17.18
CA ASP A 48 0.76 2.55 17.48
C ASP A 48 -0.44 3.53 17.66
N GLY A 49 -1.48 3.06 18.37
CA GLY A 49 -2.71 3.80 18.61
C GLY A 49 -3.70 3.82 17.43
N ALA A 50 -3.35 3.21 16.29
CA ALA A 50 -4.30 2.93 15.22
C ALA A 50 -5.28 1.82 15.67
N PRO A 51 -6.56 1.89 15.28
CA PRO A 51 -7.53 0.86 15.62
C PRO A 51 -7.19 -0.48 14.94
N SER A 52 -7.55 -1.59 15.59
CA SER A 52 -7.39 -2.93 14.99
C SER A 52 -8.29 -3.10 13.77
N CYS A 53 -7.83 -3.85 12.77
CA CYS A 53 -8.61 -4.16 11.57
C CYS A 53 -9.91 -4.90 11.95
N ALA A 54 -9.80 -5.84 12.89
CA ALA A 54 -10.90 -6.65 13.41
C ALA A 54 -12.01 -5.84 14.10
N SER A 55 -11.75 -4.61 14.54
CA SER A 55 -12.79 -3.73 15.08
C SER A 55 -13.81 -3.28 14.02
N CYS A 56 -13.43 -3.32 12.74
CA CYS A 56 -14.24 -2.85 11.61
C CYS A 56 -14.50 -3.93 10.54
N HIS A 57 -13.67 -4.98 10.47
CA HIS A 57 -13.75 -6.02 9.45
C HIS A 57 -13.84 -7.40 10.11
N ALA A 58 -14.86 -8.17 9.74
CA ALA A 58 -14.96 -9.58 10.13
C ALA A 58 -14.13 -10.43 9.16
N LEU A 59 -13.55 -11.54 9.65
CA LEU A 59 -12.85 -12.50 8.79
C LEU A 59 -13.79 -13.37 7.94
N ASP A 60 -15.08 -13.41 8.29
CA ASP A 60 -16.11 -14.06 7.50
C ASP A 60 -16.75 -13.07 6.50
N SER A 61 -17.92 -13.42 5.96
CA SER A 61 -18.68 -12.57 5.05
C SER A 61 -19.52 -11.50 5.75
N SER A 62 -19.49 -11.42 7.08
CA SER A 62 -20.34 -10.52 7.86
C SER A 62 -19.96 -9.06 7.60
N ARG A 63 -20.99 -8.23 7.40
CA ARG A 63 -20.83 -6.78 7.31
C ARG A 63 -20.78 -6.18 8.71
N LEU A 64 -19.75 -5.39 8.98
CA LEU A 64 -19.64 -4.55 10.17
C LEU A 64 -19.63 -3.08 9.74
N VAL A 65 -18.71 -2.29 10.29
CA VAL A 65 -18.39 -0.93 9.78
C VAL A 65 -17.82 -1.03 8.37
N GLY A 66 -16.94 -2.00 8.13
CA GLY A 66 -16.38 -2.34 6.82
C GLY A 66 -16.95 -3.65 6.24
N PRO A 67 -16.55 -4.01 5.01
CA PRO A 67 -16.85 -5.31 4.40
C PRO A 67 -16.21 -6.47 5.16
N GLY A 68 -16.82 -7.65 5.08
CA GLY A 68 -16.22 -8.91 5.51
C GLY A 68 -15.06 -9.32 4.61
N MET A 69 -14.09 -10.06 5.17
CA MET A 69 -12.85 -10.44 4.51
C MET A 69 -12.90 -11.81 3.84
N ALA A 70 -13.90 -12.67 4.07
CA ALA A 70 -13.98 -13.96 3.37
C ALA A 70 -14.00 -13.76 1.85
N GLY A 71 -13.10 -14.39 1.09
CA GLY A 71 -12.86 -14.22 -0.34
C GLY A 71 -12.27 -12.86 -0.74
N TYR A 72 -11.59 -12.18 0.17
CA TYR A 72 -10.97 -10.87 -0.09
C TYR A 72 -9.89 -10.96 -1.16
N GLY A 73 -9.00 -11.96 -1.11
CA GLY A 73 -7.88 -12.05 -2.06
C GLY A 73 -8.36 -12.10 -3.52
N GLU A 74 -9.36 -12.94 -3.79
CA GLU A 74 -9.99 -13.03 -5.12
C GLU A 74 -10.67 -11.73 -5.53
N ARG A 75 -11.41 -11.09 -4.60
CA ARG A 75 -12.06 -9.80 -4.87
C ARG A 75 -11.09 -8.66 -5.10
N ALA A 76 -9.94 -8.67 -4.42
CA ALA A 76 -8.91 -7.66 -4.53
C ALA A 76 -8.27 -7.69 -5.92
N ALA A 77 -8.02 -8.90 -6.46
CA ALA A 77 -7.41 -9.12 -7.77
C ALA A 77 -8.18 -8.52 -8.95
N THR A 78 -9.47 -8.22 -8.78
CA THR A 78 -10.33 -7.68 -9.84
C THR A 78 -11.02 -6.39 -9.45
N ARG A 79 -10.63 -5.74 -8.35
CA ARG A 79 -11.39 -4.60 -7.83
C ARG A 79 -11.19 -3.33 -8.64
N VAL A 80 -9.95 -3.11 -9.06
CA VAL A 80 -9.50 -1.93 -9.79
C VAL A 80 -8.78 -2.42 -11.04
N ASP A 81 -9.25 -2.00 -12.21
CA ASP A 81 -8.63 -2.37 -13.48
C ASP A 81 -7.17 -1.92 -13.52
N GLY A 82 -6.26 -2.87 -13.75
CA GLY A 82 -4.83 -2.62 -13.83
C GLY A 82 -4.06 -2.75 -12.51
N GLU A 83 -4.73 -2.94 -11.37
CA GLU A 83 -4.06 -3.22 -10.09
C GLU A 83 -4.01 -4.74 -9.83
N SER A 84 -2.90 -5.22 -9.27
CA SER A 84 -2.87 -6.56 -8.66
C SER A 84 -3.60 -6.57 -7.32
N ALA A 85 -3.85 -7.76 -6.76
CA ALA A 85 -4.45 -7.88 -5.44
C ALA A 85 -3.57 -7.24 -4.36
N GLU A 86 -2.25 -7.40 -4.44
CA GLU A 86 -1.26 -6.79 -3.55
C GLU A 86 -1.31 -5.26 -3.63
N VAL A 87 -1.34 -4.70 -4.85
CA VAL A 87 -1.41 -3.24 -5.06
C VAL A 87 -2.72 -2.67 -4.51
N TYR A 88 -3.85 -3.30 -4.81
CA TYR A 88 -5.14 -2.89 -4.27
C TYR A 88 -5.17 -2.95 -2.74
N THR A 89 -4.58 -4.00 -2.14
CA THR A 89 -4.50 -4.17 -0.68
C THR A 89 -3.61 -3.11 -0.06
N TYR A 90 -2.43 -2.86 -0.65
CA TYR A 90 -1.51 -1.81 -0.24
C TYR A 90 -2.18 -0.43 -0.25
N HIS A 91 -2.88 -0.07 -1.33
CA HIS A 91 -3.62 1.18 -1.41
C HIS A 91 -4.77 1.24 -0.41
N SER A 92 -5.53 0.16 -0.25
CA SER A 92 -6.64 0.09 0.70
C SER A 92 -6.18 0.40 2.13
N ILE A 93 -4.97 -0.02 2.51
CA ILE A 93 -4.40 0.22 3.84
C ILE A 93 -3.73 1.60 3.93
N THR A 94 -2.87 1.95 2.97
CA THR A 94 -1.99 3.12 3.06
C THR A 94 -2.65 4.43 2.61
N THR A 95 -3.62 4.33 1.69
CA THR A 95 -4.41 5.43 1.16
C THR A 95 -5.90 5.07 1.16
N PRO A 96 -6.52 4.89 2.34
CA PRO A 96 -7.93 4.53 2.40
C PRO A 96 -8.80 5.51 1.62
N ALA A 97 -9.85 4.98 0.98
CA ALA A 97 -10.72 5.67 0.02
C ALA A 97 -10.06 6.10 -1.32
N ALA A 98 -8.82 5.69 -1.63
CA ALA A 98 -8.35 5.64 -3.02
C ALA A 98 -9.31 4.82 -3.89
N TYR A 99 -9.85 3.74 -3.32
CA TYR A 99 -11.05 3.07 -3.79
C TYR A 99 -12.08 2.96 -2.65
N LEU A 100 -13.26 3.54 -2.84
CA LEU A 100 -14.37 3.41 -1.88
C LEU A 100 -15.37 2.35 -2.37
N VAL A 101 -15.49 1.27 -1.61
CA VAL A 101 -16.42 0.18 -1.93
C VAL A 101 -17.86 0.67 -1.89
N ALA A 102 -18.64 0.37 -2.93
CA ALA A 102 -20.04 0.74 -3.02
C ALA A 102 -20.82 0.29 -1.78
N GLY A 103 -21.62 1.20 -1.21
CA GLY A 103 -22.40 0.94 0.00
C GLY A 103 -21.63 1.05 1.31
N TYR A 104 -20.38 1.54 1.32
CA TYR A 104 -19.61 1.87 2.52
C TYR A 104 -19.26 3.37 2.57
N SER A 105 -19.16 3.90 3.78
CA SER A 105 -18.70 5.28 4.04
C SER A 105 -17.19 5.33 4.16
N ASN A 106 -16.59 6.49 3.87
CA ASN A 106 -15.16 6.72 4.09
C ASN A 106 -14.85 6.83 5.59
N LEU A 107 -14.66 5.68 6.25
CA LEU A 107 -14.44 5.58 7.71
C LEU A 107 -13.18 4.80 8.09
N MET A 108 -12.50 4.17 7.12
CA MET A 108 -11.27 3.44 7.42
C MET A 108 -10.19 4.42 7.87
N TYR A 109 -9.46 4.06 8.94
CA TYR A 109 -8.49 4.95 9.57
C TYR A 109 -7.39 5.37 8.58
N THR A 110 -7.26 6.67 8.33
CA THR A 110 -6.49 7.21 7.20
C THR A 110 -4.98 7.23 7.41
N GLU A 111 -4.51 6.92 8.62
CA GLU A 111 -3.11 7.14 9.01
C GLU A 111 -2.31 5.86 9.19
N TYR A 112 -2.81 4.71 8.75
CA TYR A 112 -2.06 3.45 8.84
C TYR A 112 -0.68 3.53 8.17
N SER A 113 -0.53 4.28 7.08
CA SER A 113 0.77 4.50 6.40
C SER A 113 1.82 5.20 7.28
N ARG A 114 1.41 5.88 8.36
CA ARG A 114 2.32 6.50 9.33
C ARG A 114 2.52 5.64 10.59
N LYS A 115 1.79 4.53 10.70
CA LYS A 115 1.67 3.71 11.92
C LYS A 115 2.24 2.32 11.74
N LEU A 116 2.11 1.77 10.53
CA LEU A 116 2.70 0.51 10.14
C LEU A 116 4.12 0.74 9.65
N ASP A 117 5.05 -0.07 10.12
CA ASP A 117 6.31 -0.26 9.41
C ASP A 117 6.13 -1.17 8.18
N ASP A 118 7.15 -1.22 7.32
CA ASP A 118 7.10 -1.99 6.07
C ASP A 118 6.87 -3.50 6.30
N GLN A 119 7.39 -4.06 7.39
CA GLN A 119 7.20 -5.47 7.70
C GLN A 119 5.78 -5.75 8.18
N GLN A 120 5.22 -4.90 9.03
CA GLN A 120 3.83 -5.01 9.49
C GLN A 120 2.85 -4.88 8.32
N LEU A 121 3.11 -3.95 7.40
CA LEU A 121 2.31 -3.81 6.20
C LEU A 121 2.41 -5.04 5.30
N ALA A 122 3.61 -5.57 5.07
CA ALA A 122 3.82 -6.79 4.29
C ALA A 122 3.12 -8.00 4.92
N ASP A 123 3.22 -8.16 6.24
CA ASP A 123 2.59 -9.24 7.01
C ASP A 123 1.06 -9.17 6.89
N LEU A 124 0.47 -7.98 7.05
CA LEU A 124 -0.96 -7.75 6.87
C LEU A 124 -1.42 -8.06 5.45
N ILE A 125 -0.71 -7.60 4.42
CA ILE A 125 -1.04 -7.89 3.02
C ILE A 125 -1.00 -9.41 2.78
N ALA A 126 0.05 -10.09 3.22
CA ALA A 126 0.19 -11.53 3.05
C ALA A 126 -0.96 -12.31 3.72
N PHE A 127 -1.40 -11.88 4.91
CA PHE A 127 -2.55 -12.45 5.59
C PHE A 127 -3.87 -12.18 4.86
N LEU A 128 -4.12 -10.93 4.48
CA LEU A 128 -5.38 -10.51 3.86
C LEU A 128 -5.61 -11.22 2.51
N LEU A 129 -4.55 -11.42 1.73
CA LEU A 129 -4.64 -12.11 0.43
C LEU A 129 -5.01 -13.60 0.55
N GLN A 130 -4.97 -14.18 1.75
CA GLN A 130 -5.42 -15.55 2.03
C GLN A 130 -6.88 -15.63 2.48
N GLN A 131 -7.52 -14.48 2.71
CA GLN A 131 -8.90 -14.44 3.22
C GLN A 131 -9.91 -14.60 2.09
#